data_AF-A0AAD6XPL2-F1
#
_entry.id   AF-A0AAD6XPL2-F1
#
_cell.length_a   1.000
_cell.length_b   1.000
_cell.length_c   1.000
_cell.angle_alpha   90.00
_cell.angle_beta   90.00
_cell.angle_gamma   90.00
#
_symmetry.space_group_name_H-M   'P 1'
#
loop_
_entity.id
_entity.type
_entity.pdbx_description
1 polymer ?
#
loop_
_entity_poly.entity_id
_entity_poly.type
_entity_poly.pdbx_seq_one_letter_code
_entity_poly.pdbx_strand_id
1 'polypeptide(L)' 'MRKARNLAYKDDTIDVHGLFIPEAMKKVNTALQKAIWDGRKMLRVIVGRGLHSQDGRPKLRPAIMMEMSR' A
#
# COMPACT_ATOMS: atom_id res chain seq x y z
N MET A 1 2.51 -34.66 9.14
CA MET A 1 1.53 -33.93 8.30
C MET A 1 1.71 -32.43 8.56
N ARG A 2 1.73 -31.61 7.49
CA ARG A 2 1.83 -30.12 7.44
C ARG A 2 3.21 -29.47 7.64
N LYS A 3 3.96 -29.36 6.52
CA LYS A 3 4.97 -28.32 6.29
C LYS A 3 4.24 -26.96 6.29
N ALA A 4 4.37 -26.17 7.35
CA ALA A 4 4.01 -24.77 7.30
C ALA A 4 5.02 -24.08 6.38
N ARG A 5 4.66 -23.92 5.10
CA ARG A 5 5.37 -23.04 4.19
C ARG A 5 5.13 -21.63 4.71
N ASN A 6 6.05 -21.12 5.52
CA ASN A 6 6.32 -19.70 5.55
C ASN A 6 6.77 -19.34 4.13
N LEU A 7 5.80 -19.13 3.24
CA LEU A 7 5.97 -18.27 2.09
C LEU A 7 6.34 -16.93 2.71
N ALA A 8 7.65 -16.71 2.89
CA ALA A 8 8.19 -15.40 3.10
C ALA A 8 7.81 -14.60 1.85
N TYR A 9 6.60 -14.05 1.87
CA TYR A 9 6.29 -12.85 1.12
C TYR A 9 7.31 -11.88 1.63
N LYS A 10 8.46 -11.80 0.94
CA LYS A 10 9.47 -10.78 1.14
C LYS A 10 8.68 -9.48 1.08
N ASP A 11 8.37 -8.93 2.24
CA ASP A 11 7.20 -8.10 2.43
C ASP A 11 7.32 -6.87 1.52
N ASP A 12 6.57 -6.88 0.41
CA ASP A 12 6.40 -5.70 -0.44
C ASP A 12 5.44 -4.76 0.29
N THR A 13 5.91 -4.30 1.45
CA THR A 13 5.23 -3.36 2.31
C THR A 13 5.78 -1.99 1.99
N ILE A 14 4.92 -1.14 1.46
CA ILE A 14 5.25 0.26 1.26
C ILE A 14 4.59 1.10 2.34
N ASP A 15 5.39 2.01 2.88
CA ASP A 15 4.91 2.99 3.83
C ASP A 15 4.71 4.34 3.16
N VAL A 16 3.46 4.80 3.20
CA VAL A 16 3.02 6.10 2.69
C VAL A 16 2.44 6.96 3.81
N HIS A 17 2.70 6.62 5.09
CA HIS A 17 2.31 7.47 6.20
C HIS A 17 2.91 8.88 6.06
N GLY A 18 2.11 9.91 6.34
CA GLY A 18 2.58 11.30 6.35
C GLY A 18 2.83 11.91 4.97
N LEU A 19 2.72 11.16 3.87
CA LEU A 19 2.78 11.71 2.52
C LEU A 19 1.48 12.44 2.16
N PHE A 20 1.58 13.47 1.32
CA PHE A 20 0.39 14.06 0.69
C PHE A 20 -0.22 13.07 -0.32
N ILE A 21 -1.53 13.18 -0.55
CA ILE A 21 -2.29 12.29 -1.46
C ILE A 21 -1.56 12.07 -2.80
N PRO A 22 -1.15 13.10 -3.57
CA PRO A 22 -0.47 12.87 -4.85
C PRO A 22 0.87 12.13 -4.71
N GLU A 23 1.63 12.37 -3.64
CA GLU A 23 2.91 11.71 -3.40
C GLU A 23 2.72 10.23 -3.04
N ALA A 24 1.74 9.95 -2.17
CA ALA A 24 1.37 8.59 -1.81
C ALA A 24 0.88 7.80 -3.02
N MET A 25 0.04 8.40 -3.87
CA MET A 25 -0.44 7.77 -5.10
C MET A 25 0.70 7.41 -6.05
N LYS A 26 1.66 8.33 -6.24
CA LYS A 26 2.83 8.07 -7.06
C LYS A 26 3.65 6.89 -6.51
N LYS A 27 3.89 6.86 -5.20
CA LYS A 27 4.65 5.80 -4.53
C LYS A 27 3.94 4.45 -4.61
N VAL A 28 2.61 4.42 -4.43
CA VAL A 28 1.77 3.23 -4.59
C VAL A 28 1.82 2.71 -6.01
N ASN A 29 1.67 3.57 -7.02
CA ASN A 29 1.72 3.18 -8.43
C ASN A 29 3.09 2.59 -8.82
N THR A 30 4.19 3.23 -8.44
CA THR A 30 5.53 2.69 -8.71
C THR A 30 5.74 1.34 -8.04
N ALA A 31 5.31 1.18 -6.80
CA ALA A 31 5.43 -0.08 -6.07
C ALA A 31 4.55 -1.18 -6.67
N LEU A 32 3.33 -0.84 -7.12
CA LEU A 32 2.43 -1.76 -7.78
C LEU A 32 3.00 -2.24 -9.12
N GLN A 33 3.51 -1.33 -9.96
CA GLN A 33 4.16 -1.71 -11.21
C GLN A 33 5.35 -2.63 -10.98
N LYS A 34 6.19 -2.32 -9.99
CA LYS A 34 7.30 -3.17 -9.60
C LYS A 34 6.84 -4.54 -9.11
N ALA A 35 5.79 -4.58 -8.28
CA ALA A 35 5.23 -5.84 -7.79
C ALA A 35 4.68 -6.70 -8.94
N ILE A 36 3.99 -6.09 -9.91
CA ILE A 36 3.51 -6.78 -11.12
C ILE A 36 4.69 -7.32 -11.94
N TRP A 37 5.71 -6.48 -12.19
CA TRP A 37 6.91 -6.87 -12.93
C TRP A 37 7.66 -8.03 -12.26
N ASP A 38 7.78 -7.99 -10.93
CA ASP A 38 8.42 -9.02 -10.12
C ASP A 38 7.54 -10.28 -9.93
N GLY A 39 6.35 -10.34 -10.56
CA GLY A 39 5.41 -11.47 -10.47
C GLY A 39 4.81 -11.67 -9.08
N ARG A 40 4.75 -10.60 -8.27
CA ARG A 40 4.22 -10.61 -6.91
C ARG A 40 2.71 -10.64 -6.93
N LYS A 41 2.13 -11.41 -6.00
CA LYS A 41 0.68 -11.57 -5.88
C LYS A 41 0.02 -10.56 -4.96
N MET A 42 0.78 -9.88 -4.12
CA MET A 42 0.26 -8.99 -3.07
C MET A 42 1.24 -7.86 -2.80
N LEU A 43 0.72 -6.65 -2.61
CA LEU A 43 1.42 -5.45 -2.15
C LEU A 43 0.71 -4.95 -0.88
N ARG A 44 1.45 -4.74 0.21
CA ARG A 44 0.90 -4.19 1.46
C ARG A 44 1.16 -2.69 1.51
N VAL A 45 0.10 -1.89 1.68
CA VAL A 45 0.24 -0.42 1.76
C VAL A 45 -0.12 0.07 3.16
N ILE A 46 0.84 0.70 3.84
CA ILE A 46 0.66 1.32 5.15
C ILE A 46 0.36 2.81 4.94
N VAL A 47 -0.88 3.20 5.21
CA VAL A 47 -1.44 4.54 4.95
C VAL A 47 -1.55 5.42 6.20
N GLY A 48 -1.16 4.90 7.36
CA GLY A 48 -1.31 5.57 8.66
C GLY A 48 -2.75 5.61 9.18
N ARG A 49 -2.90 5.95 10.47
CA ARG A 49 -4.20 5.98 11.19
C ARG A 49 -5.04 7.24 10.92
N GLY A 50 -4.53 8.20 10.16
CA GLY A 50 -5.23 9.47 9.87
C GLY A 50 -5.15 10.54 10.97
N LEU A 51 -4.36 10.33 12.03
CA LEU A 51 -4.25 11.24 13.18
C LEU A 51 -3.53 12.57 12.86
N HIS A 52 -2.76 12.65 11.77
CA HIS A 52 -1.99 13.84 11.38
C HIS A 52 -2.52 14.53 10.10
N SER A 53 -3.66 14.12 9.54
CA SER A 53 -4.27 14.90 8.48
C SER A 53 -4.93 16.15 9.09
N GLN A 54 -4.81 17.31 8.44
CA GLN A 54 -5.37 18.59 8.93
C GLN A 54 -6.85 18.53 9.33
N ASP A 55 -7.61 17.54 8.82
CA ASP A 55 -9.04 17.35 9.10
C ASP A 55 -9.36 16.15 10.02
N GLY A 56 -8.35 15.47 10.57
CA GLY A 56 -8.53 14.27 11.42
C GLY A 56 -9.16 13.07 10.70
N ARG A 57 -9.33 13.13 9.37
CA ARG A 57 -9.92 12.08 8.53
C ARG A 57 -8.84 11.42 7.68
N PRO A 58 -8.75 10.08 7.63
CA PRO A 58 -7.82 9.38 6.75
C PRO A 58 -8.26 9.56 5.29
N LYS A 59 -7.67 10.51 4.57
CA LYS A 59 -7.97 10.76 3.14
C LYS A 59 -7.27 9.75 2.21
N LEU A 60 -6.18 9.13 2.67
CA LEU A 60 -5.36 8.21 1.89
C LEU A 60 -6.03 6.86 1.62
N ARG A 61 -6.69 6.26 2.63
CA ARG A 61 -7.42 4.99 2.47
C ARG A 61 -8.47 5.03 1.37
N PRO A 62 -9.46 5.95 1.41
CA PRO A 62 -10.51 5.98 0.39
C PRO A 62 -9.96 6.32 -0.99
N ALA A 63 -8.95 7.20 -1.09
CA ALA A 63 -8.35 7.57 -2.38
C ALA A 63 -7.69 6.36 -3.09
N ILE A 64 -6.89 5.57 -2.36
CA ILE A 64 -6.24 4.37 -2.93
C ILE A 64 -7.28 3.31 -3.30
N MET A 65 -8.31 3.14 -2.46
CA MET A 65 -9.36 2.15 -2.70
C MET A 65 -10.21 2.48 -3.93
N MET A 66 -10.53 3.77 -4.14
CA MET A 66 -11.20 4.22 -5.36
C MET A 66 -10.36 3.98 -6.62
N GLU A 67 -9.05 4.28 -6.57
CA GLU A 67 -8.18 4.06 -7.72
C GLU A 67 -8.08 2.58 -8.10
N MET A 68 -7.98 1.69 -7.11
CA MET A 68 -7.84 0.25 -7.36
C MET A 68 -9.15 -0.44 -7.80
N SER A 69 -10.30 0.21 -7.62
CA SER A 69 -11.61 -0.31 -8.06
C SER A 69 -12.02 0.14 -9.47
N ARG A 70 -11.16 0.90 -10.16
CA ARG A 70 -11.41 1.40 -11.52
C ARG A 70 -10.80 0.47 -12.57
#